data_AF-A0A354I9E6-F1
#
_entry.id   AF-A0A354I9E6-F1
#
_cell.length_a   1.000
_cell.length_b   1.000
_cell.length_c   1.000
_cell.angle_alpha   90.00
_cell.angle_beta   90.00
_cell.angle_gamma   90.00
#
_symmetry.space_group_name_H-M   'P 1'
#
loop_
_entity.id
_entity.type
_entity.pdbx_description
1 polymer ?
#
loop_
_entity_poly.entity_id
_entity_poly.type
_entity_poly.pdbx_seq_one_letter_code
_entity_poly.pdbx_strand_id
1 'polypeptide(L)'
;MVSLLCACGADQGTKETEPDSGNAGNKTGKADKTEITMVLDWTPNTNHTGLYVAQEKGYFEDAGLAVSIVQPPDGGATDMV
;
A
#
# COMPACT_ATOMS: atom_id res chain seq x y z
N MET A 1 38.02 -28.74 5.59
CA MET A 1 38.54 -28.70 4.22
C MET A 1 38.52 -27.25 3.79
N VAL A 2 39.63 -26.56 4.10
CA VAL A 2 39.86 -25.14 3.80
C VAL A 2 39.99 -25.03 2.28
N SER A 3 39.07 -24.31 1.63
CA SER A 3 39.26 -23.89 0.25
C SER A 3 39.82 -22.47 0.24
N LEU A 4 40.98 -22.40 -0.39
CA LEU A 4 41.98 -21.35 -0.37
C LEU A 4 41.63 -20.22 -1.35
N LEU A 5 42.10 -19.02 -1.00
CA LEU A 5 42.04 -17.76 -1.73
C LEU A 5 42.72 -17.78 -3.12
N CYS A 6 42.22 -16.93 -4.03
CA CYS A 6 43.00 -16.20 -5.05
C CYS A 6 42.22 -14.89 -5.30
N ALA A 7 42.59 -13.71 -4.79
CA ALA A 7 43.79 -12.87 -4.94
C ALA A 7 43.85 -12.05 -6.24
N CYS A 8 43.94 -10.73 -6.01
CA CYS A 8 44.53 -9.65 -6.81
C CYS A 8 43.63 -8.83 -7.77
N GLY A 9 43.59 -7.53 -7.47
CA GLY A 9 43.03 -6.46 -8.29
C GLY A 9 42.89 -5.17 -7.47
N ALA A 10 44.01 -4.59 -7.04
CA ALA A 10 44.05 -3.24 -6.48
C ALA A 10 44.32 -2.25 -7.63
N ASP A 11 43.38 -1.37 -7.93
CA ASP A 11 43.65 -0.06 -8.51
C ASP A 11 42.64 0.96 -7.95
N GLN A 12 43.07 2.21 -7.90
CA GLN A 12 42.67 3.19 -6.90
C GLN A 12 41.33 3.87 -7.20
N GLY A 13 40.70 4.36 -6.13
CA GLY A 13 39.37 4.93 -6.18
C GLY A 13 39.20 6.07 -7.16
N THR A 14 38.05 6.06 -7.84
CA THR A 14 37.35 7.26 -8.29
C THR A 14 35.85 7.05 -8.03
N LYS A 15 35.18 8.17 -7.75
CA LYS A 15 33.88 8.30 -7.11
C LYS A 15 32.75 7.51 -7.79
N GLU A 16 31.88 6.98 -6.94
CA GLU A 16 30.58 6.41 -7.25
C GLU A 16 29.78 7.30 -8.21
N THR A 17 29.49 6.76 -9.37
CA THR A 17 28.29 7.06 -10.14
C THR A 17 27.95 5.74 -10.79
N GLU A 18 27.07 4.98 -10.15
CA GLU A 18 26.53 3.73 -10.67
C GLU A 18 25.44 4.04 -11.70
N PRO A 19 25.57 3.52 -12.93
CA PRO A 19 24.48 3.25 -13.84
C PRO A 19 24.28 1.74 -13.94
N ASP A 20 23.23 1.17 -13.36
CA ASP A 20 22.72 -0.15 -13.77
C ASP A 20 21.29 -0.31 -13.24
N SER A 21 20.29 -0.28 -14.12
CA SER A 21 19.78 -1.44 -14.86
C SER A 21 19.15 -2.50 -13.95
N GLY A 22 17.88 -2.77 -14.24
CA GLY A 22 17.28 -4.08 -13.98
C GLY A 22 16.95 -4.40 -12.52
N ASN A 23 15.82 -3.88 -12.04
CA ASN A 23 14.86 -4.82 -11.48
C ASN A 23 13.45 -4.33 -11.75
N ALA A 24 12.72 -5.14 -12.51
CA ALA A 24 11.30 -5.01 -12.76
C ALA A 24 10.58 -4.76 -11.43
N GLY A 25 10.24 -3.49 -11.19
CA GLY A 25 9.32 -3.09 -10.13
C GLY A 25 8.03 -3.82 -10.42
N ASN A 26 7.87 -4.91 -9.69
CA ASN A 26 6.79 -5.88 -9.72
C ASN A 26 5.43 -5.17 -9.78
N LYS A 27 4.99 -4.83 -11.00
CA LYS A 27 3.60 -4.65 -11.36
C LYS A 27 2.97 -6.05 -11.38
N THR A 28 2.98 -6.75 -10.25
CA THR A 28 1.96 -7.78 -10.00
C THR A 28 0.66 -7.02 -10.09
N GLY A 29 -0.07 -7.25 -11.19
CA GLY A 29 -1.36 -6.63 -11.45
C GLY A 29 -2.27 -6.88 -10.27
N LYS A 30 -2.33 -5.90 -9.35
CA LYS A 30 -3.52 -5.68 -8.56
C LYS A 30 -4.54 -5.30 -9.63
N ALA A 31 -5.51 -6.17 -9.89
CA ALA A 31 -6.67 -5.81 -10.69
C ALA A 31 -7.10 -4.40 -10.28
N ASP A 32 -7.30 -3.51 -11.25
CA ASP A 32 -7.57 -2.10 -10.99
C ASP A 32 -8.76 -1.99 -10.03
N LYS A 33 -8.47 -1.68 -8.76
CA LYS A 33 -9.49 -1.58 -7.73
C LYS A 33 -10.18 -0.25 -7.89
N THR A 34 -11.51 -0.26 -7.76
CA THR A 34 -12.25 1.00 -7.71
C THR A 34 -12.02 1.64 -6.35
N GLU A 35 -11.39 2.80 -6.35
CA GLU A 35 -11.21 3.59 -5.14
C GLU A 35 -12.53 4.24 -4.74
N ILE A 36 -12.94 4.03 -3.49
CA ILE A 36 -14.18 4.59 -2.93
C ILE A 36 -13.86 5.21 -1.57
N THR A 37 -14.29 6.45 -1.37
CA THR A 37 -14.32 7.07 -0.05
C THR A 37 -15.72 6.92 0.52
N MET A 38 -15.82 6.25 1.66
CA MET A 38 -17.07 6.05 2.39
C MET A 38 -17.11 7.03 3.55
N VAL A 39 -17.98 8.03 3.45
CA VAL A 39 -18.25 8.97 4.53
C VAL A 39 -19.29 8.34 5.45
N LEU A 40 -18.99 8.25 6.74
CA LEU A 40 -19.96 7.80 7.74
C LEU A 40 -21.08 8.84 7.90
N ASP A 41 -22.29 8.39 8.23
CA ASP A 41 -23.43 9.26 8.52
C ASP A 41 -23.17 10.14 9.76
N TRP A 42 -22.49 9.57 10.75
CA TRP A 42 -22.21 10.20 12.04
C TRP A 42 -20.88 9.70 12.66
N THR A 43 -20.65 10.07 13.93
CA THR A 43 -19.57 9.53 14.76
C THR A 43 -19.58 7.99 14.79
N PRO A 44 -18.42 7.34 14.66
CA PRO A 44 -18.28 5.89 14.73
C PRO A 44 -18.95 5.28 15.96
N ASN A 45 -19.82 4.30 15.74
CA ASN A 45 -20.49 3.54 16.78
C ASN A 45 -20.64 2.07 16.35
N THR A 46 -21.26 1.24 17.20
CA THR A 46 -21.39 -0.21 16.96
C THR A 46 -22.12 -0.57 15.67
N ASN A 47 -22.96 0.32 15.12
CA ASN A 47 -23.62 0.08 13.83
C ASN A 47 -22.62 0.02 12.67
N HIS A 48 -21.46 0.68 12.78
CA HIS A 48 -20.42 0.69 11.74
C HIS A 48 -19.43 -0.47 11.85
N THR A 49 -19.54 -1.32 12.88
CA THR A 49 -18.62 -2.45 13.10
C THR A 49 -18.50 -3.33 11.86
N GLY A 50 -19.61 -3.55 11.15
CA GLY A 50 -19.61 -4.34 9.92
C GLY A 50 -18.69 -3.79 8.84
N LEU A 51 -18.59 -2.46 8.71
CA LEU A 51 -17.72 -1.80 7.72
C LEU A 51 -16.25 -2.01 8.06
N TYR A 52 -15.88 -1.82 9.32
CA TYR A 52 -14.50 -2.01 9.78
C TYR A 52 -14.09 -3.49 9.74
N VAL A 53 -14.97 -4.42 10.13
CA VAL A 53 -14.71 -5.86 10.03
C VAL A 53 -14.57 -6.29 8.56
N ALA A 54 -15.40 -5.75 7.66
CA ALA A 54 -15.28 -6.05 6.22
C ALA A 54 -13.96 -5.54 5.64
N GLN A 55 -13.48 -4.38 6.09
CA GLN A 55 -12.17 -3.85 5.70
C GLN A 55 -11.03 -4.73 6.25
N GLU A 56 -11.06 -5.08 7.54
CA GLU A 56 -10.05 -5.92 8.18
C GLU A 56 -9.98 -7.33 7.57
N LYS A 57 -11.13 -7.89 7.20
CA LYS A 57 -11.22 -9.21 6.56
C LYS A 57 -10.95 -9.20 5.05
N GLY A 58 -10.75 -8.03 4.45
CA GLY A 58 -10.45 -7.90 3.03
C GLY A 58 -11.66 -8.07 2.09
N TYR A 59 -12.89 -8.04 2.59
CA TYR A 59 -14.08 -8.25 1.76
C TYR A 59 -14.26 -7.17 0.68
N PHE A 60 -13.84 -5.93 0.96
CA PHE A 60 -13.79 -4.89 -0.06
C PHE A 60 -12.73 -5.18 -1.11
N GLU A 61 -11.59 -5.69 -0.69
CA GLU A 61 -10.51 -6.06 -1.60
C GLU A 61 -10.91 -7.18 -2.55
N ASP A 62 -11.61 -8.19 -2.04
CA ASP A 62 -12.16 -9.31 -2.80
C ASP A 62 -13.25 -8.86 -3.78
N ALA A 63 -14.00 -7.82 -3.43
CA ALA A 63 -14.97 -7.16 -4.31
C ALA A 63 -14.33 -6.21 -5.34
N GLY A 64 -13.00 -6.09 -5.37
CA GLY A 64 -12.29 -5.16 -6.26
C GLY A 64 -12.42 -3.69 -5.85
N LEU A 65 -12.69 -3.42 -4.58
CA LEU A 65 -12.85 -2.08 -4.02
C LEU A 65 -11.67 -1.74 -3.11
N ALA A 66 -11.20 -0.50 -3.21
CA ALA A 66 -10.26 0.10 -2.28
C ALA A 66 -11.02 1.16 -1.46
N VAL A 67 -11.50 0.77 -0.28
CA VAL A 67 -12.40 1.60 0.55
C VAL A 67 -11.62 2.36 1.62
N SER A 68 -11.83 3.68 1.67
CA SER A 68 -11.38 4.55 2.76
C SER A 68 -12.59 5.02 3.57
N ILE A 69 -12.65 4.67 4.86
CA ILE A 69 -13.74 5.08 5.76
C ILE A 69 -13.33 6.38 6.44
N VAL A 70 -14.10 7.44 6.22
CA VAL A 70 -13.86 8.77 6.80
C VAL A 70 -15.05 9.19 7.65
N GLN A 71 -14.77 9.92 8.73
CA GLN A 71 -15.83 10.56 9.50
C GLN A 71 -16.33 11.80 8.76
N PRO A 72 -17.62 12.14 8.90
CA PRO A 72 -18.13 13.39 8.37
C PRO A 72 -17.56 14.59 9.14
N PRO A 73 -17.58 15.80 8.56
CA PRO A 73 -17.37 17.04 9.30
C PRO A 73 -18.41 17.19 10.43
N ASP A 74 -18.19 18.11 11.37
CA ASP A 74 -18.98 18.25 12.61
C ASP A 74 -20.51 18.34 12.43
N GLY A 75 -21.01 18.67 11.23
CA GLY A 75 -22.44 18.69 10.87
C GLY A 75 -23.01 17.38 10.30
N GLY A 76 -22.22 16.31 10.17
CA GLY A 76 -22.64 15.01 9.63
C GLY A 76 -22.49 14.89 8.12
N ALA A 77 -22.84 13.73 7.55
CA ALA A 77 -22.70 13.48 6.11
C ALA A 77 -23.60 14.38 5.23
N THR A 78 -24.58 15.04 5.83
CA THR A 78 -25.53 15.94 5.16
C THR A 78 -24.86 17.19 4.57
N ASP A 79 -23.68 17.56 5.05
CA ASP A 79 -22.93 18.70 4.50
C ASP A 79 -22.11 18.34 3.24
N MET A 80 -22.15 17.06 2.81
CA MET A 80 -21.42 16.57 1.63
C MET A 80 -22.32 16.26 0.41
N VAL A 81 -23.62 16.60 0.45
CA VAL A 81 -24.60 16.40 -0.65
C VAL A 81 -24.96 17.69 -1.37
#